data_AF-A0A938G0M0-F1
#
_entry.id   AF-A0A938G0M0-F1
#
_cell.length_a   1.000
_cell.length_b   1.000
_cell.length_c   1.000
_cell.angle_alpha   90.00
_cell.angle_beta   90.00
_cell.angle_gamma   90.00
#
_symmetry.space_group_name_H-M   'P 1'
#
loop_
_entity.id
_entity.type
_entity.pdbx_description
1 polymer ?
#
loop_
_entity_poly.entity_id
_entity_poly.type
_entity_poly.pdbx_seq_one_letter_code
_entity_poly.pdbx_strand_id
1 'polypeptide(L)'
;MKKLAVRLVVLALVAVAVVYGAILLWTKVINKPEDELSTDDLSAALVEPTVTTVTAVTTGATGATDTVAEGVSGVWVATSESTLGYRVKEVLGGVDTEGVGRTSAVDGSITIDGTVVVEGGFSVEVGSIKSDSSRRDGQFTGRIMDAATFPTASFVITQPIDFGSIPTDGQQITVDATGDLTLRGSTKTVTFPLTAEYSNGRVGVFGNIPIVFAEYGIPNPSNQFVTTGDDGLLEFVLVFERG
;
A
#
# COMPACT_ATOMS: atom_id res chain seq x y z
N MET A 1 -17.51 19.23 53.68
CA MET A 1 -17.25 19.72 52.30
C MET A 1 -15.93 19.19 51.71
N LYS A 2 -14.76 19.39 52.35
CA LYS A 2 -13.45 18.92 51.81
C LYS A 2 -13.39 17.41 51.47
N LYS A 3 -13.90 16.52 52.33
CA LYS A 3 -13.87 15.05 52.08
C LYS A 3 -14.70 14.60 50.86
N LEU A 4 -15.80 15.30 50.57
CA LEU A 4 -16.65 14.99 49.40
C LEU A 4 -15.96 15.45 48.12
N ALA A 5 -15.36 16.65 48.12
CA ALA A 5 -14.58 17.16 47.00
C ALA A 5 -13.41 16.23 46.65
N VAL A 6 -12.66 15.77 47.66
CA VAL A 6 -11.56 14.80 47.47
C VAL A 6 -12.07 13.49 46.84
N ARG A 7 -13.20 12.95 47.31
CA ARG A 7 -13.79 11.72 46.73
C ARG A 7 -14.22 11.90 45.28
N LEU A 8 -14.82 13.04 44.95
CA LEU A 8 -15.22 13.34 43.57
C LEU A 8 -14.01 13.48 42.64
N VAL A 9 -12.94 14.13 43.10
CA VAL A 9 -11.68 14.22 42.34
C VAL A 9 -11.07 12.83 42.12
N VAL A 10 -11.01 11.99 43.15
CA VAL A 10 -10.48 10.62 43.01
C VAL A 10 -11.34 9.80 42.04
N LEU A 11 -12.67 9.88 42.14
CA LEU A 11 -13.57 9.18 41.20
C LEU A 11 -13.37 9.66 39.75
N ALA A 12 -13.21 10.97 39.56
CA ALA A 12 -12.93 11.53 38.24
C ALA A 12 -11.58 11.02 37.68
N LEU A 13 -10.52 10.99 38.49
CA LEU A 13 -9.21 10.48 38.08
C LEU A 13 -9.26 8.97 37.75
N VAL A 14 -9.97 8.18 38.55
CA VAL A 14 -10.16 6.75 38.28
C VAL A 14 -10.95 6.56 36.98
N ALA A 15 -12.00 7.35 36.75
CA ALA A 15 -12.76 7.29 35.50
C ALA A 15 -11.88 7.61 34.28
N VAL A 16 -11.05 8.67 34.36
CA VAL A 16 -10.09 9.01 33.30
C VAL A 16 -9.08 7.88 33.07
N ALA A 17 -8.53 7.29 34.13
CA ALA A 17 -7.59 6.18 34.02
C ALA A 17 -8.23 4.93 33.39
N VAL A 18 -9.49 4.62 33.72
CA VAL A 18 -10.24 3.50 33.12
C VAL A 18 -10.49 3.75 31.64
N VAL A 19 -10.92 4.97 31.26
CA VAL A 19 -11.13 5.33 29.85
C VAL A 19 -9.83 5.24 29.06
N TYR A 20 -8.74 5.82 29.57
CA TYR A 20 -7.43 5.76 28.92
C TYR A 20 -6.91 4.31 28.82
N GLY A 21 -7.07 3.51 29.88
CA GLY A 21 -6.72 2.09 29.87
C GLY A 21 -7.53 1.27 28.86
N ALA A 22 -8.81 1.60 28.68
CA ALA A 22 -9.66 0.97 27.67
C ALA A 22 -9.22 1.35 26.24
N ILE A 23 -8.85 2.61 26.00
CA ILE A 23 -8.30 3.05 24.71
C ILE A 23 -6.97 2.33 24.42
N LEU A 24 -6.06 2.25 25.40
CA LEU A 24 -4.81 1.50 25.25
C LEU A 24 -5.05 0.03 24.91
N LEU A 25 -5.94 -0.65 25.64
CA LEU A 25 -6.28 -2.04 25.37
C LEU A 25 -6.85 -2.19 23.95
N TRP A 26 -7.73 -1.27 23.55
CA TRP A 26 -8.35 -1.30 22.24
C TRP A 26 -7.32 -1.11 21.12
N THR A 27 -6.48 -0.06 21.17
CA THR A 27 -5.53 0.25 20.08
C THR A 27 -4.30 -0.67 20.01
N LYS A 28 -3.91 -1.30 21.13
CA LYS A 28 -2.68 -2.12 21.19
C LYS A 28 -2.93 -3.62 21.20
N VAL A 29 -4.16 -4.06 21.50
CA VAL A 29 -4.47 -5.49 21.64
C VAL A 29 -5.66 -5.90 20.77
N ILE A 30 -6.77 -5.16 20.81
CA ILE A 30 -8.01 -5.57 20.13
C ILE A 30 -8.03 -5.16 18.66
N ASN A 31 -7.57 -3.94 18.36
CA ASN A 31 -7.61 -3.30 17.05
C ASN A 31 -6.23 -2.72 16.72
N LYS A 32 -5.23 -3.59 16.75
CA LYS A 32 -3.86 -3.23 16.37
C LYS A 32 -3.84 -2.89 14.86
N PRO A 33 -3.17 -1.82 14.42
CA PRO A 33 -2.99 -1.56 13.00
C PRO A 33 -2.27 -2.72 12.32
N GLU A 34 -2.61 -2.95 11.05
CA GLU A 34 -1.86 -3.87 10.18
C GLU A 34 -0.38 -3.49 10.16
N ASP A 35 0.50 -4.49 10.07
CA ASP A 35 1.94 -4.27 10.02
C ASP A 35 2.35 -3.55 8.70
N GLU A 36 3.45 -2.80 8.75
CA GLU A 36 3.99 -2.06 7.60
C GLU A 36 4.42 -3.04 6.50
N LEU A 37 4.17 -2.68 5.23
CA LEU A 37 4.66 -3.48 4.13
C LEU A 37 6.18 -3.46 4.10
N SER A 38 6.77 -4.59 3.72
CA SER A 38 8.20 -4.81 3.78
C SER A 38 8.71 -5.64 2.61
N THR A 39 10.02 -5.80 2.56
CA THR A 39 10.69 -6.73 1.64
C THR A 39 10.33 -8.20 1.92
N ASP A 40 9.90 -8.54 3.13
CA ASP A 40 9.45 -9.90 3.45
C ASP A 40 8.08 -10.18 2.82
N ASP A 41 7.20 -9.19 2.79
CA ASP A 41 5.90 -9.26 2.10
C ASP A 41 6.08 -9.40 0.59
N LEU A 42 7.09 -8.73 0.02
CA LEU A 42 7.49 -8.89 -1.38
C LEU A 42 7.88 -10.35 -1.68
N SER A 43 8.80 -10.92 -0.90
CA SER A 43 9.20 -12.32 -1.11
C SER A 43 8.04 -13.28 -0.89
N ALA A 44 7.17 -13.03 0.10
CA ALA A 44 5.99 -13.86 0.36
C ALA A 44 5.02 -13.85 -0.83
N ALA A 45 4.71 -12.66 -1.37
CA ALA A 45 3.78 -12.50 -2.50
C ALA A 45 4.28 -13.14 -3.81
N LEU A 46 5.58 -13.39 -3.94
CA LEU A 46 6.17 -14.10 -5.08
C LEU A 46 6.18 -15.63 -4.93
N VAL A 47 5.93 -16.15 -3.72
CA VAL A 47 5.96 -17.58 -3.40
C VAL A 47 4.55 -18.16 -3.26
N GLU A 48 3.52 -17.35 -3.03
CA GLU A 48 2.13 -17.82 -2.99
C GLU A 48 1.54 -17.91 -4.42
N PRO A 49 1.39 -19.10 -5.02
CA PRO A 49 0.40 -19.25 -6.08
C PRO A 49 -0.96 -19.36 -5.40
N THR A 50 -1.83 -18.36 -5.55
CA THR A 50 -3.26 -18.60 -5.40
C THR A 50 -3.70 -19.50 -6.56
N VAL A 51 -3.51 -20.81 -6.40
CA VAL A 51 -3.99 -21.82 -7.34
C VAL A 51 -5.51 -21.81 -7.27
N THR A 52 -6.16 -21.00 -8.11
CA THR A 52 -7.53 -21.30 -8.53
C THR A 52 -7.45 -22.57 -9.35
N THR A 53 -7.84 -23.69 -8.76
CA THR A 53 -7.89 -25.00 -9.41
C THR A 53 -8.98 -24.97 -10.49
N VAL A 54 -8.62 -24.55 -11.70
CA VAL A 54 -9.44 -24.83 -12.88
C VAL A 54 -9.01 -26.20 -13.41
N THR A 55 -9.88 -27.19 -13.26
CA THR A 55 -9.71 -28.50 -13.89
C THR A 55 -9.74 -28.33 -15.41
N ALA A 56 -8.58 -28.35 -16.06
CA ALA A 56 -8.47 -28.36 -17.52
C ALA A 56 -8.51 -29.81 -18.03
N VAL A 57 -9.53 -30.11 -18.84
CA VAL A 57 -9.64 -31.33 -19.66
C VAL A 57 -8.57 -31.30 -20.75
N THR A 58 -7.83 -32.39 -20.89
CA THR A 58 -6.82 -32.61 -21.92
C THR A 58 -7.44 -32.82 -23.30
N THR A 59 -6.99 -32.06 -24.30
CA THR A 59 -6.92 -32.52 -25.71
C THR A 59 -5.80 -31.74 -26.39
N GLY A 60 -4.80 -32.45 -26.91
CA GLY A 60 -3.59 -31.86 -27.47
C GLY A 60 -3.70 -31.44 -28.94
N ALA A 61 -2.82 -30.53 -29.35
CA ALA A 61 -2.04 -30.60 -30.59
C ALA A 61 -1.12 -29.36 -30.75
N THR A 62 0.17 -29.65 -30.86
CA THR A 62 1.12 -29.10 -31.86
C THR A 62 1.46 -27.61 -31.87
N GLY A 63 2.66 -27.33 -31.34
CA GLY A 63 3.66 -26.51 -32.05
C GLY A 63 3.55 -24.99 -31.85
N ALA A 64 3.96 -24.52 -30.68
CA ALA A 64 4.62 -23.22 -30.57
C ALA A 64 6.03 -23.49 -30.06
N THR A 65 7.03 -23.19 -30.89
CA THR A 65 8.39 -22.93 -30.42
C THR A 65 8.34 -21.64 -29.61
N ASP A 66 7.94 -21.74 -28.35
CA ASP A 66 8.27 -20.72 -27.37
C ASP A 66 9.77 -20.85 -27.14
N THR A 67 10.50 -19.93 -27.76
CA THR A 67 11.89 -19.64 -27.44
C THR A 67 11.97 -19.42 -25.93
N VAL A 68 12.44 -20.43 -25.21
CA VAL A 68 12.85 -20.29 -23.82
C VAL A 68 13.91 -19.18 -23.78
N ALA A 69 13.63 -18.14 -22.98
CA ALA A 69 14.57 -17.21 -22.38
C ALA A 69 15.22 -16.13 -23.27
N GLU A 70 14.61 -14.94 -23.27
CA GLU A 70 15.31 -13.64 -23.32
C GLU A 70 15.27 -12.96 -21.93
N GLY A 71 15.44 -13.75 -20.85
CA GLY A 71 15.40 -13.22 -19.48
C GLY A 71 14.06 -12.60 -19.08
N VAL A 72 14.11 -11.47 -18.38
CA VAL A 72 12.93 -10.73 -17.86
C VAL A 72 12.35 -9.73 -18.86
N SER A 73 12.92 -9.58 -20.06
CA SER A 73 12.42 -8.65 -21.06
C SER A 73 10.99 -9.00 -21.51
N GLY A 74 10.15 -7.99 -21.65
CA GLY A 74 8.75 -8.12 -22.08
C GLY A 74 7.78 -7.21 -21.33
N VAL A 75 6.49 -7.40 -21.60
CA VAL A 75 5.40 -6.71 -20.91
C VAL A 75 4.94 -7.56 -19.74
N TRP A 76 4.79 -6.91 -18.58
CA TRP A 76 4.39 -7.52 -17.32
C TRP A 76 3.16 -6.80 -16.78
N VAL A 77 2.14 -7.54 -16.37
CA VAL A 77 0.84 -7.01 -15.93
C VAL A 77 0.64 -7.27 -14.45
N ALA A 78 0.14 -6.27 -13.72
CA ALA A 78 -0.13 -6.38 -12.29
C ALA A 78 -1.18 -7.47 -12.01
N THR A 79 -0.99 -8.20 -10.91
CA THR A 79 -1.86 -9.30 -10.49
C THR A 79 -2.63 -8.96 -9.23
N SER A 80 -3.62 -9.78 -8.89
CA SER A 80 -4.38 -9.69 -7.63
C SER A 80 -3.56 -9.97 -6.37
N GLU A 81 -2.32 -10.47 -6.50
CA GLU A 81 -1.37 -10.62 -5.39
C GLU A 81 -0.68 -9.29 -5.04
N SER A 82 -0.91 -8.25 -5.85
CA SER A 82 -0.46 -6.89 -5.54
C SER A 82 -1.25 -6.32 -4.36
N THR A 83 -0.57 -5.53 -3.52
CA THR A 83 -1.16 -4.77 -2.43
C THR A 83 -0.64 -3.34 -2.49
N LEU A 84 -1.54 -2.37 -2.45
CA LEU A 84 -1.23 -0.94 -2.33
C LEU A 84 -2.08 -0.32 -1.23
N GLY A 85 -1.52 0.64 -0.50
CA GLY A 85 -2.27 1.29 0.55
C GLY A 85 -1.67 2.56 1.10
N TYR A 86 -2.32 3.07 2.14
CA TYR A 86 -1.84 4.18 2.95
C TYR A 86 -1.62 3.75 4.39
N ARG A 87 -0.71 4.44 5.06
CA ARG A 87 -0.52 4.44 6.52
C ARG A 87 -0.42 5.87 7.02
N VAL A 88 -1.16 6.20 8.07
CA VAL A 88 -1.13 7.53 8.69
C VAL A 88 -0.98 7.36 10.19
N LYS A 89 -0.05 8.11 10.80
CA LYS A 89 0.11 8.15 12.26
C LYS A 89 -1.05 8.92 12.89
N GLU A 90 -1.65 8.31 13.91
CA GLU A 90 -2.83 8.81 14.59
C GLU A 90 -2.61 8.86 16.11
N VAL A 91 -3.25 9.83 16.76
CA VAL A 91 -3.37 9.87 18.22
C VAL A 91 -4.85 9.81 18.58
N LEU A 92 -5.27 8.69 19.18
CA LEU A 92 -6.63 8.46 19.64
C LEU A 92 -6.68 8.65 21.15
N GLY A 93 -7.30 9.73 21.62
CA GLY A 93 -7.45 10.00 23.06
C GLY A 93 -6.12 10.02 23.85
N GLY A 94 -5.03 10.46 23.21
CA GLY A 94 -3.69 10.51 23.79
C GLY A 94 -2.85 9.24 23.61
N VAL A 95 -3.35 8.24 22.88
CA VAL A 95 -2.63 6.99 22.58
C VAL A 95 -2.24 6.95 21.11
N ASP A 96 -0.96 6.73 20.83
CA ASP A 96 -0.45 6.58 19.46
C ASP A 96 -0.97 5.30 18.81
N THR A 97 -1.42 5.39 17.57
CA THR A 97 -1.88 4.30 16.71
C THR A 97 -1.69 4.69 15.25
N GLU A 98 -2.17 3.88 14.31
CA GLU A 98 -2.07 4.15 12.89
C GLU A 98 -3.36 3.80 12.16
N GLY A 99 -3.75 4.66 11.21
CA GLY A 99 -4.80 4.38 10.25
C GLY A 99 -4.18 3.74 9.01
N VAL A 100 -4.53 2.48 8.75
CA VAL A 100 -4.04 1.72 7.58
C VAL A 100 -5.20 1.36 6.67
N GLY A 101 -5.03 1.54 5.37
CA GLY A 101 -5.99 1.07 4.37
C GLY A 101 -5.27 0.44 3.19
N ARG A 102 -5.79 -0.69 2.69
CA ARG A 102 -5.18 -1.52 1.64
C ARG A 102 -6.17 -1.82 0.51
N THR A 103 -5.66 -2.10 -0.68
CA THR A 103 -6.38 -2.65 -1.84
C THR A 103 -5.48 -3.61 -2.60
N SER A 104 -6.07 -4.68 -3.15
CA SER A 104 -5.42 -5.54 -4.16
C SER A 104 -5.95 -5.33 -5.58
N ALA A 105 -6.94 -4.45 -5.74
CA ALA A 105 -7.41 -4.00 -7.06
C ALA A 105 -6.43 -2.97 -7.63
N VAL A 106 -5.29 -3.46 -8.12
CA VAL A 106 -4.27 -2.67 -8.80
C VAL A 106 -4.27 -3.04 -10.28
N ASP A 107 -4.53 -2.05 -11.12
CA ASP A 107 -4.42 -2.18 -12.57
C ASP A 107 -3.11 -1.54 -13.03
N GLY A 108 -2.39 -2.16 -13.96
CA GLY A 108 -1.17 -1.59 -14.48
C GLY A 108 -0.28 -2.58 -15.19
N SER A 109 0.77 -2.05 -15.81
CA SER A 109 1.78 -2.85 -16.48
C SER A 109 3.12 -2.13 -16.51
N ILE A 110 4.18 -2.90 -16.69
CA ILE A 110 5.54 -2.40 -16.94
C ILE A 110 6.11 -3.09 -18.19
N THR A 111 7.00 -2.41 -18.89
CA THR A 111 7.77 -2.94 -20.01
C THR A 111 9.23 -2.98 -19.62
N ILE A 112 9.82 -4.18 -19.69
CA ILE A 112 11.23 -4.42 -19.36
C ILE A 112 12.01 -4.67 -20.65
N ASP A 113 13.14 -3.99 -20.81
CA ASP A 113 14.16 -4.23 -21.82
C ASP A 113 15.51 -4.52 -21.15
N GLY A 114 15.90 -5.80 -21.12
CA GLY A 114 17.10 -6.27 -20.44
C GLY A 114 17.02 -6.09 -18.92
N THR A 115 17.74 -5.11 -18.39
CA THR A 115 17.76 -4.75 -16.95
C THR A 115 16.98 -3.47 -16.65
N VAL A 116 16.33 -2.88 -17.66
CA VAL A 116 15.74 -1.55 -17.59
C VAL A 116 14.23 -1.65 -17.70
N VAL A 117 13.50 -1.08 -16.75
CA VAL A 117 12.08 -0.77 -16.94
C VAL A 117 11.99 0.51 -17.76
N VAL A 118 11.55 0.40 -19.00
CA VAL A 118 11.53 1.52 -19.96
C VAL A 118 10.21 2.28 -19.95
N GLU A 119 9.12 1.60 -19.60
CA GLU A 119 7.78 2.17 -19.47
C GLU A 119 7.04 1.47 -18.33
N GLY A 120 6.12 2.17 -17.69
CA GLY A 120 5.25 1.53 -16.72
C GLY A 120 4.35 2.51 -15.99
N GLY A 121 3.22 1.99 -15.52
CA GLY A 121 2.28 2.74 -14.73
C GLY A 121 1.26 1.83 -14.06
N PHE A 122 0.70 2.31 -12.97
CA PHE A 122 -0.33 1.61 -12.22
C PHE A 122 -1.37 2.59 -11.71
N SER A 123 -2.58 2.09 -11.52
CA SER A 123 -3.71 2.83 -10.98
C SER A 123 -4.54 1.96 -10.05
N VAL A 124 -5.21 2.63 -9.11
CA VAL A 124 -6.19 2.00 -8.24
C VAL A 124 -7.45 2.84 -8.21
N GLU A 125 -8.59 2.16 -8.06
CA GLU A 125 -9.83 2.79 -7.69
C GLU A 125 -9.77 3.19 -6.21
N VAL A 126 -9.79 4.48 -5.90
CA VAL A 126 -9.69 5.01 -4.52
C VAL A 126 -10.79 4.41 -3.63
N GLY A 127 -11.96 4.11 -4.20
CA GLY A 127 -13.07 3.47 -3.49
C GLY A 127 -12.85 2.00 -3.08
N SER A 128 -11.88 1.31 -3.69
CA SER A 128 -11.55 -0.08 -3.36
C SER A 128 -10.66 -0.22 -2.13
N ILE A 129 -10.00 0.87 -1.70
CA ILE A 129 -9.19 0.89 -0.49
C ILE A 129 -10.09 0.66 0.73
N LYS A 130 -9.70 -0.32 1.55
CA LYS A 130 -10.41 -0.71 2.77
C LYS A 130 -9.49 -0.75 3.96
N SER A 131 -10.08 -0.41 5.10
CA SER A 131 -9.47 -0.39 6.40
C SER A 131 -10.22 -1.37 7.32
N ASP A 132 -9.70 -1.60 8.52
CA ASP A 132 -10.41 -2.30 9.60
C ASP A 132 -11.71 -1.61 10.11
N SER A 133 -12.09 -0.46 9.54
CA SER A 133 -13.15 0.41 10.05
C SER A 133 -13.93 1.06 8.92
N SER A 134 -15.19 0.63 8.75
CA SER A 134 -16.11 1.22 7.75
C SER A 134 -16.33 2.72 7.93
N ARG A 135 -16.18 3.22 9.17
CA ARG A 135 -16.20 4.67 9.44
C ARG A 135 -14.97 5.35 8.83
N ARG A 136 -13.77 4.76 8.98
CA ARG A 136 -12.54 5.30 8.37
C ARG A 136 -12.65 5.25 6.85
N ASP A 137 -13.12 4.14 6.28
CA ASP A 137 -13.37 4.00 4.85
C ASP A 137 -14.26 5.14 4.32
N GLY A 138 -15.39 5.42 4.99
CA GLY A 138 -16.29 6.49 4.57
C GLY A 138 -15.69 7.89 4.70
N GLN A 139 -14.77 8.12 5.65
CA GLN A 139 -14.02 9.38 5.71
C GLN A 139 -12.99 9.48 4.60
N PHE A 140 -12.28 8.38 4.33
CA PHE A 140 -11.26 8.26 3.30
C PHE A 140 -11.86 8.54 1.92
N THR A 141 -12.88 7.78 1.51
CA THR A 141 -13.51 7.95 0.19
C THR A 141 -14.33 9.25 0.09
N GLY A 142 -14.82 9.77 1.21
CA GLY A 142 -15.60 10.99 1.29
C GLY A 142 -14.73 12.25 1.38
N ARG A 143 -14.60 12.81 2.59
CA ARG A 143 -13.99 14.14 2.76
C ARG A 143 -12.49 14.20 2.46
N ILE A 144 -11.77 13.09 2.60
CA ILE A 144 -10.30 13.07 2.50
C ILE A 144 -9.89 13.00 1.03
N MET A 145 -10.23 11.91 0.36
CA MET A 145 -9.84 11.68 -1.04
C MET A 145 -10.90 12.08 -2.06
N ASP A 146 -12.17 12.24 -1.65
CA ASP A 146 -13.27 12.65 -2.51
C ASP A 146 -13.33 11.79 -3.78
N ALA A 147 -13.43 10.49 -3.56
CA ALA A 147 -13.41 9.46 -4.59
C ALA A 147 -14.57 9.61 -5.60
N ALA A 148 -15.64 10.35 -5.23
CA ALA A 148 -16.70 10.69 -6.16
C ALA A 148 -16.22 11.65 -7.27
N THR A 149 -15.30 12.55 -6.94
CA THR A 149 -14.72 13.52 -7.88
C THR A 149 -13.39 13.03 -8.46
N PHE A 150 -12.61 12.31 -7.66
CA PHE A 150 -11.28 11.78 -7.99
C PHE A 150 -11.25 10.26 -7.77
N PRO A 151 -11.92 9.48 -8.64
CA PRO A 151 -12.10 8.04 -8.43
C PRO A 151 -10.80 7.25 -8.52
N THR A 152 -9.82 7.75 -9.25
CA THR A 152 -8.58 7.03 -9.55
C THR A 152 -7.37 7.75 -8.95
N ALA A 153 -6.47 6.97 -8.34
CA ALA A 153 -5.11 7.37 -8.03
C ALA A 153 -4.15 6.61 -8.95
N SER A 154 -3.09 7.25 -9.42
CA SER A 154 -2.20 6.65 -10.43
C SER A 154 -0.75 7.07 -10.28
N PHE A 155 0.15 6.22 -10.75
CA PHE A 155 1.57 6.50 -10.90
C PHE A 155 2.03 6.14 -12.30
N VAL A 156 2.89 6.98 -12.88
CA VAL A 156 3.50 6.73 -14.20
C VAL A 156 4.99 6.98 -14.12
N ILE A 157 5.80 6.02 -14.56
CA ILE A 157 7.26 6.15 -14.63
C ILE A 157 7.60 7.27 -15.63
N THR A 158 8.48 8.20 -15.23
CA THR A 158 8.92 9.31 -16.10
C THR A 158 10.38 9.19 -16.51
N GLN A 159 11.14 8.30 -15.88
CA GLN A 159 12.53 7.99 -16.19
C GLN A 159 12.76 6.48 -16.20
N PRO A 160 13.53 5.94 -17.16
CA PRO A 160 13.87 4.52 -17.15
C PRO A 160 14.53 4.10 -15.83
N ILE A 161 14.16 2.94 -15.31
CA ILE A 161 14.69 2.40 -14.05
C ILE A 161 15.66 1.27 -14.41
N ASP A 162 16.95 1.50 -14.27
CA ASP A 162 17.98 0.49 -14.53
C ASP A 162 18.38 -0.23 -13.24
N PHE A 163 18.12 -1.54 -13.18
CA PHE A 163 18.52 -2.40 -12.07
C PHE A 163 19.96 -2.90 -12.18
N GLY A 164 20.64 -2.62 -13.30
CA GLY A 164 22.04 -2.96 -13.58
C GLY A 164 22.32 -4.46 -13.80
N SER A 165 21.44 -5.33 -13.32
CA SER A 165 21.50 -6.77 -13.53
C SER A 165 20.10 -7.37 -13.40
N ILE A 166 19.88 -8.52 -14.04
CA ILE A 166 18.70 -9.34 -13.79
C ILE A 166 18.97 -10.08 -12.46
N PRO A 167 18.14 -9.91 -11.42
CA PRO A 167 18.34 -10.62 -10.16
C PRO A 167 18.32 -12.12 -10.39
N THR A 168 19.21 -12.87 -9.73
CA THR A 168 19.01 -14.31 -9.60
C THR A 168 17.72 -14.58 -8.81
N ASP A 169 17.12 -15.75 -9.01
CA ASP A 169 15.88 -16.14 -8.33
C ASP A 169 15.95 -15.89 -6.80
N GLY A 170 15.01 -15.09 -6.28
CA GLY A 170 14.92 -14.69 -4.86
C GLY A 170 15.91 -13.61 -4.41
N GLN A 171 16.71 -13.03 -5.31
CA GLN A 171 17.59 -11.91 -4.99
C GLN A 171 16.82 -10.58 -5.10
N GLN A 172 17.01 -9.73 -4.10
CA GLN A 172 16.48 -8.36 -4.10
C GLN A 172 17.53 -7.35 -4.58
N ILE A 173 17.10 -6.38 -5.39
CA ILE A 173 17.89 -5.24 -5.87
C ILE A 173 17.12 -3.96 -5.60
N THR A 174 17.75 -2.97 -4.97
CA THR A 174 17.15 -1.66 -4.68
C THR A 174 17.79 -0.58 -5.54
N VAL A 175 16.95 0.23 -6.20
CA VAL A 175 17.34 1.40 -7.01
C VAL A 175 16.35 2.53 -6.77
N ASP A 176 16.69 3.75 -7.19
CA ASP A 176 15.72 4.86 -7.14
C ASP A 176 14.81 4.84 -8.38
N ALA A 177 13.50 4.97 -8.15
CA ALA A 177 12.49 5.12 -9.18
C ALA A 177 11.97 6.56 -9.20
N THR A 178 11.76 7.13 -10.40
CA THR A 178 11.17 8.46 -10.57
C THR A 178 9.94 8.39 -11.46
N GLY A 179 8.85 9.02 -11.01
CA GLY A 179 7.60 9.06 -11.76
C GLY A 179 6.63 10.12 -11.27
N ASP A 180 5.54 10.28 -12.00
CA ASP A 180 4.47 11.20 -11.67
C ASP A 180 3.38 10.47 -10.90
N LEU A 181 3.22 10.84 -9.63
CA LEU A 181 2.18 10.36 -8.73
C LEU A 181 1.00 11.33 -8.75
N THR A 182 -0.19 10.82 -9.04
CA THR A 182 -1.44 11.57 -9.04
C THR A 182 -2.33 11.08 -7.90
N LEU A 183 -2.55 11.95 -6.92
CA LEU A 183 -3.48 11.73 -5.81
C LEU A 183 -4.48 12.88 -5.77
N ARG A 184 -5.77 12.55 -5.63
CA ARG A 184 -6.85 13.56 -5.50
C ARG A 184 -6.81 14.62 -6.62
N GLY A 185 -6.50 14.19 -7.85
CA GLY A 185 -6.39 15.05 -9.03
C GLY A 185 -5.15 15.96 -9.09
N SER A 186 -4.27 15.91 -8.09
CA SER A 186 -3.00 16.63 -8.09
C SER A 186 -1.86 15.69 -8.48
N THR A 187 -1.07 16.08 -9.48
CA THR A 187 0.10 15.32 -9.94
C THR A 187 1.39 15.94 -9.44
N LYS A 188 2.30 15.12 -8.92
CA LYS A 188 3.64 15.50 -8.48
C LYS A 188 4.66 14.46 -8.94
N THR A 189 5.82 14.92 -9.39
CA THR A 189 6.97 14.05 -9.62
C THR A 189 7.56 13.63 -8.26
N VAL A 190 7.71 12.33 -8.06
CA VAL A 190 8.28 11.74 -6.85
C VAL A 190 9.48 10.85 -7.22
N THR A 191 10.47 10.80 -6.33
CA THR A 191 11.61 9.89 -6.42
C THR A 191 11.70 9.12 -5.10
N PHE A 192 11.82 7.80 -5.16
CA PHE A 192 11.79 6.94 -3.99
C PHE A 192 12.56 5.63 -4.24
N PRO A 193 13.07 4.97 -3.18
CA PRO A 193 13.73 3.67 -3.31
C PRO A 193 12.71 2.58 -3.67
N LEU A 194 12.99 1.84 -4.72
CA LEU A 194 12.22 0.71 -5.22
C LEU A 194 13.07 -0.56 -5.12
N THR A 195 12.59 -1.53 -4.36
CA THR A 195 13.21 -2.86 -4.28
C THR A 195 12.50 -3.79 -5.24
N ALA A 196 13.21 -4.46 -6.13
CA ALA A 196 12.68 -5.47 -7.03
C ALA A 196 13.22 -6.86 -6.69
N GLU A 197 12.40 -7.87 -6.93
CA GLU A 197 12.74 -9.28 -6.82
C GLU A 197 12.16 -10.02 -8.03
N TYR A 198 12.93 -10.95 -8.57
CA TYR A 198 12.43 -11.91 -9.56
C TYR A 198 12.41 -13.28 -8.90
N SER A 199 11.22 -13.90 -8.82
CA SER A 199 11.11 -15.27 -8.33
C SER A 199 9.92 -16.01 -8.92
N ASN A 200 10.07 -17.33 -9.10
CA ASN A 200 9.02 -18.22 -9.61
C ASN A 200 8.39 -17.76 -10.95
N GLY A 201 9.17 -17.12 -11.82
CA GLY A 201 8.68 -16.59 -13.10
C GLY A 201 7.83 -15.32 -12.98
N ARG A 202 7.82 -14.68 -11.81
CA ARG A 202 7.12 -13.42 -11.50
C ARG A 202 8.13 -12.31 -11.21
N VAL A 203 7.74 -11.08 -11.48
CA VAL A 203 8.46 -9.88 -11.04
C VAL A 203 7.68 -9.26 -9.90
N GLY A 204 8.34 -8.97 -8.80
CA GLY A 204 7.75 -8.25 -7.67
C GLY A 204 8.53 -6.98 -7.39
N VAL A 205 7.83 -5.95 -6.92
CA VAL A 205 8.47 -4.73 -6.41
C VAL A 205 7.84 -4.26 -5.11
N PHE A 206 8.66 -3.68 -4.24
CA PHE A 206 8.27 -3.04 -2.99
C PHE A 206 8.73 -1.58 -2.99
N GLY A 207 7.88 -0.69 -2.49
CA GLY A 207 8.25 0.71 -2.32
C GLY A 207 7.36 1.42 -1.31
N ASN A 208 7.89 2.53 -0.80
CA ASN A 208 7.17 3.45 0.05
C ASN A 208 7.45 4.89 -0.37
N ILE A 209 6.41 5.73 -0.32
CA ILE A 209 6.45 7.12 -0.75
C ILE A 209 5.82 7.98 0.34
N PRO A 210 6.59 8.84 1.02
CA PRO A 210 6.04 9.82 1.94
C PRO A 210 5.17 10.83 1.19
N ILE A 211 3.96 11.07 1.70
CA ILE A 211 2.97 11.96 1.11
C ILE A 211 2.69 13.10 2.09
N VAL A 212 3.03 14.33 1.70
CA VAL A 212 2.60 15.54 2.40
C VAL A 212 1.20 15.91 1.91
N PHE A 213 0.19 15.87 2.78
CA PHE A 213 -1.21 15.98 2.39
C PHE A 213 -1.52 17.28 1.63
N ALA A 214 -0.95 18.40 2.09
CA ALA A 214 -1.18 19.71 1.51
C ALA A 214 -0.69 19.83 0.05
N GLU A 215 0.35 19.08 -0.34
CA GLU A 215 0.88 19.13 -1.71
C GLU A 215 -0.08 18.53 -2.74
N TYR A 216 -0.94 17.62 -2.29
CA TYR A 216 -1.97 16.96 -3.11
C TYR A 216 -3.37 17.54 -2.88
N GLY A 217 -3.49 18.61 -2.09
CA GLY A 217 -4.80 19.17 -1.71
C GLY A 217 -5.63 18.22 -0.85
N ILE A 218 -5.00 17.26 -0.18
CA ILE A 218 -5.66 16.35 0.74
C ILE A 218 -5.88 17.10 2.06
N PRO A 219 -7.13 17.26 2.54
CA PRO A 219 -7.38 17.89 3.84
C PRO A 219 -6.90 16.98 4.96
N ASN A 220 -6.39 17.58 6.04
CA ASN A 220 -5.87 16.84 7.19
C ASN A 220 -6.93 15.83 7.73
N PRO A 221 -6.60 14.53 7.87
CA PRO A 221 -7.52 13.50 8.34
C PRO A 221 -8.00 13.63 9.78
N SER A 222 -7.45 14.55 10.58
CA SER A 222 -7.88 14.83 11.94
C SER A 222 -9.39 15.08 12.05
N ASN A 223 -9.96 14.71 13.19
CA ASN A 223 -11.36 14.92 13.56
C ASN A 223 -11.49 15.12 15.08
N GLN A 224 -12.72 15.17 15.60
CA GLN A 224 -12.98 15.43 17.02
C GLN A 224 -12.34 14.42 18.00
N PHE A 225 -12.07 13.19 17.55
CA PHE A 225 -11.60 12.10 18.41
C PHE A 225 -10.18 11.63 18.09
N VAL A 226 -9.73 11.84 16.85
CA VAL A 226 -8.43 11.40 16.34
C VAL A 226 -7.69 12.59 15.75
N THR A 227 -6.43 12.77 16.12
CA THR A 227 -5.54 13.73 15.47
C THR A 227 -4.47 13.01 14.67
N THR A 228 -4.12 13.55 13.51
CA THR A 228 -3.05 13.04 12.63
C THR A 228 -1.98 14.11 12.43
N GLY A 229 -0.83 13.69 11.92
CA GLY A 229 0.14 14.63 11.33
C GLY A 229 -0.37 15.25 10.02
N ASP A 230 0.55 15.88 9.29
CA ASP A 230 0.30 16.49 7.97
C ASP A 230 0.80 15.62 6.81
N ASP A 231 1.24 14.40 7.14
CA ASP A 231 1.81 13.43 6.22
C ASP A 231 1.29 12.01 6.48
N GLY A 232 1.44 11.18 5.45
CA GLY A 232 1.20 9.75 5.48
C GLY A 232 2.20 9.02 4.60
N LEU A 233 2.16 7.70 4.63
CA LEU A 233 2.99 6.84 3.80
C LEU A 233 2.08 6.14 2.79
N LEU A 234 2.40 6.26 1.50
CA LEU A 234 1.91 5.33 0.49
C LEU A 234 2.86 4.14 0.48
N GLU A 235 2.36 2.94 0.69
CA GLU A 235 3.14 1.70 0.72
C GLU A 235 2.57 0.71 -0.28
N PHE A 236 3.44 -0.05 -0.96
CA PHE A 236 3.00 -1.05 -1.93
C PHE A 236 3.96 -2.23 -2.05
N VAL A 237 3.38 -3.38 -2.36
CA VAL A 237 4.02 -4.56 -2.95
C VAL A 237 3.25 -4.87 -4.21
N LEU A 238 3.88 -4.77 -5.39
CA LEU A 238 3.22 -5.10 -6.65
C LEU A 238 3.82 -6.39 -7.22
N VAL A 239 2.96 -7.30 -7.67
CA VAL A 239 3.35 -8.57 -8.28
C VAL A 239 2.87 -8.59 -9.71
N PHE A 240 3.78 -8.86 -10.63
CA PHE A 240 3.52 -8.90 -12.06
C PHE A 240 3.76 -10.29 -12.65
N GLU A 241 2.93 -10.66 -13.61
CA GLU A 241 3.08 -11.83 -14.48
C GLU A 241 3.27 -11.36 -15.93
N ARG A 242 3.83 -12.22 -16.80
CA ARG A 242 3.91 -11.91 -18.23
C ARG A 242 2.51 -11.72 -18.82
N GLY A 243 2.35 -10.62 -19.56
CA GLY A 243 1.13 -10.31 -20.34
C GLY A 243 1.05 -11.01 -21.68
#